data_AF-A0A176YXR2-F1
#
_entry.id   AF-A0A176YXR2-F1
#
_cell.length_a   1.000
_cell.length_b   1.000
_cell.length_c   1.000
_cell.angle_alpha   90.00
_cell.angle_beta   90.00
_cell.angle_gamma   90.00
#
_symmetry.space_group_name_H-M   'P 1'
#
loop_
_entity.id
_entity.type
_entity.pdbx_description
1 polymer ?
#
loop_
_entity_poly.entity_id
_entity_poly.type
_entity_poly.pdbx_seq_one_letter_code
_entity_poly.pdbx_strand_id
1 'polypeptide(L)'
;MRFRPAPFGRLAFIVAALACVPASAQQAQQAPVPQVQQAPAQPAPQPSGEWAKLPRMQLERQFAGPLQDTLIQRWRDPVDGTACYMYLPITAAHSPPAQGGFVQYGANVIGSISCFRPPSPAAVPTSRTSPTPH
;
A
#
# COMPACT_ATOMS: atom_id res chain seq x y z
N MET A 1 17.44 3.68 -71.95
CA MET A 1 16.79 2.93 -73.06
C MET A 1 15.33 2.77 -72.70
N ARG A 2 14.40 3.56 -73.25
CA ARG A 2 13.68 3.43 -74.55
C ARG A 2 12.80 2.16 -74.68
N PHE A 3 11.48 2.43 -74.72
CA PHE A 3 10.42 1.93 -75.62
C PHE A 3 9.91 0.46 -75.58
N ARG A 4 8.64 0.31 -75.10
CA ARG A 4 7.36 -0.20 -75.72
C ARG A 4 7.39 -1.49 -76.63
N PRO A 5 6.23 -2.08 -77.03
CA PRO A 5 5.09 -2.71 -76.30
C PRO A 5 4.56 -4.05 -76.96
N ALA A 6 3.48 -4.66 -76.39
CA ALA A 6 2.43 -5.52 -77.02
C ALA A 6 2.81 -6.95 -77.54
N PRO A 7 1.86 -7.93 -77.72
CA PRO A 7 0.41 -7.80 -77.97
C PRO A 7 -0.58 -8.76 -77.28
N PHE A 8 -1.83 -8.28 -77.23
CA PHE A 8 -3.13 -8.94 -77.43
C PHE A 8 -3.35 -10.42 -77.08
N GLY A 9 -4.36 -10.64 -76.22
CA GLY A 9 -5.10 -11.89 -76.14
C GLY A 9 -6.46 -11.69 -75.45
N ARG A 10 -7.47 -11.36 -76.24
CA ARG A 10 -8.89 -11.25 -75.83
C ARG A 10 -9.45 -12.63 -75.46
N LEU A 11 -10.43 -12.63 -74.55
CA LEU A 11 -11.67 -13.43 -74.48
C LEU A 11 -11.97 -13.69 -72.98
N ALA A 12 -12.90 -12.98 -72.34
CA ALA A 12 -14.36 -13.01 -72.50
C ALA A 12 -15.00 -13.93 -71.45
N PHE A 13 -15.93 -13.34 -70.67
CA PHE A 13 -17.14 -13.98 -70.07
C PHE A 13 -16.87 -15.08 -69.00
N ILE A 14 -17.53 -15.20 -67.84
CA ILE A 14 -18.89 -14.85 -67.38
C ILE A 14 -18.90 -14.96 -65.83
N VAL A 15 -19.70 -14.06 -65.23
CA VAL A 15 -20.50 -14.13 -63.98
C VAL A 15 -20.42 -15.40 -63.11
N ALA A 16 -20.18 -15.23 -61.81
CA ALA A 16 -20.89 -15.89 -60.68
C ALA A 16 -20.24 -15.40 -59.37
N ALA A 17 -20.88 -14.53 -58.59
CA ALA A 17 -21.91 -14.83 -57.60
C ALA A 17 -21.31 -14.83 -56.17
N LEU A 18 -21.86 -13.91 -55.37
CA LEU A 18 -22.12 -14.01 -53.93
C LEU A 18 -21.13 -14.78 -53.04
N ALA A 19 -20.42 -14.02 -52.21
CA ALA A 19 -20.45 -14.23 -50.76
C ALA A 19 -19.96 -12.96 -50.04
N CYS A 20 -20.89 -12.13 -49.60
CA CYS A 20 -20.63 -11.15 -48.55
C CYS A 20 -20.28 -11.90 -47.27
N VAL A 21 -19.02 -11.86 -46.84
CA VAL A 21 -18.63 -12.24 -45.48
C VAL A 21 -18.70 -10.97 -44.64
N PRO A 22 -19.64 -10.83 -43.69
CA PRO A 22 -19.66 -9.68 -42.80
C PRO A 22 -18.47 -9.79 -41.84
N ALA A 23 -17.69 -8.72 -41.77
CA ALA A 23 -16.67 -8.54 -40.76
C ALA A 23 -17.33 -8.45 -39.38
N SER A 24 -17.02 -9.40 -38.49
CA SER A 24 -17.41 -9.35 -37.09
C SER A 24 -16.64 -8.23 -36.39
N ALA A 25 -17.24 -7.06 -36.25
CA ALA A 25 -16.76 -6.00 -35.37
C ALA A 25 -16.96 -6.44 -33.91
N GLN A 26 -15.89 -6.88 -33.23
CA GLN A 26 -15.90 -7.04 -31.78
C GLN A 26 -15.98 -5.65 -31.15
N GLN A 27 -17.18 -5.26 -30.70
CA GLN A 27 -17.37 -4.15 -29.80
C GLN A 27 -16.71 -4.49 -28.46
N ALA A 28 -15.58 -3.85 -28.17
CA ALA A 28 -15.00 -3.81 -26.84
C ALA A 28 -16.00 -3.10 -25.91
N GLN A 29 -16.77 -3.89 -25.17
CA GLN A 29 -17.72 -3.42 -24.19
C GLN A 29 -16.91 -2.92 -22.98
N GLN A 30 -16.56 -1.63 -23.00
CA GLN A 30 -16.00 -0.93 -21.86
C GLN A 30 -17.04 -0.95 -20.74
N ALA A 31 -16.77 -1.70 -19.67
CA ALA A 31 -17.56 -1.62 -18.46
C ALA A 31 -17.45 -0.20 -17.86
N PRO A 32 -18.55 0.39 -17.34
CA PRO A 32 -18.48 1.67 -16.67
C PRO A 32 -17.64 1.52 -15.40
N VAL A 33 -16.50 2.20 -15.35
CA VAL A 33 -15.74 2.39 -14.10
C VAL A 33 -16.58 3.29 -13.18
N PRO A 34 -16.85 2.87 -11.93
CA PRO A 34 -17.55 3.71 -10.96
C PRO A 34 -16.77 5.01 -10.74
N GLN A 35 -17.39 6.14 -11.08
CA GLN A 35 -16.85 7.46 -10.76
C GLN A 35 -16.92 7.65 -9.25
N VAL A 36 -15.78 7.50 -8.57
CA VAL A 36 -15.66 7.82 -7.15
C VAL A 36 -15.90 9.33 -7.02
N GLN A 37 -17.07 9.70 -6.50
CA GLN A 37 -17.40 11.09 -6.21
C GLN A 37 -16.41 11.62 -5.18
N GLN A 38 -15.59 12.59 -5.59
CA GLN A 38 -14.65 13.30 -4.73
C GLN A 38 -15.46 14.07 -3.68
N ALA A 39 -15.57 13.50 -2.48
CA ALA A 39 -16.09 14.21 -1.32
C ALA A 39 -15.18 15.44 -1.03
N PRO A 40 -15.74 16.58 -0.59
CA PRO A 40 -14.96 17.77 -0.31
C PRO A 40 -13.84 17.44 0.69
N ALA A 41 -12.61 17.78 0.32
CA ALA A 41 -11.43 17.60 1.15
C ALA A 41 -11.61 18.38 2.46
N GLN A 42 -11.90 17.66 3.55
CA GLN A 42 -11.94 18.27 4.87
C GLN A 42 -10.52 18.75 5.22
N PRO A 43 -10.37 19.95 5.81
CA PRO A 43 -9.07 20.44 6.25
C PRO A 43 -8.50 19.46 7.28
N ALA A 44 -7.36 18.85 6.98
CA ALA A 44 -6.73 17.97 7.94
C ALA A 44 -6.22 18.77 9.14
N PRO A 45 -6.47 18.31 10.36
CA PRO A 45 -6.00 18.97 11.56
C PRO A 45 -4.48 19.09 11.52
N GLN A 46 -3.98 20.34 11.61
CA GLN A 46 -2.55 20.59 11.75
C GLN A 46 -2.12 20.10 13.14
N PRO A 47 -1.09 19.24 13.25
CA PRO A 47 -0.63 18.78 14.54
C PRO A 47 -0.12 19.97 15.36
N SER A 48 -0.72 20.19 16.53
CA SER A 48 -0.29 21.22 17.48
C SER A 48 1.14 20.92 17.97
N GLY A 49 1.89 21.95 18.39
CA GLY A 49 3.24 21.80 18.94
C GLY A 49 3.32 20.89 20.18
N GLU A 50 2.19 20.51 20.77
CA GLU A 50 2.12 19.50 21.82
C GLU A 50 2.47 18.08 21.33
N TRP A 51 2.18 17.76 20.07
CA TRP A 51 2.50 16.43 19.52
C TRP A 51 4.01 16.15 19.51
N ALA A 52 4.82 17.18 19.30
CA ALA A 52 6.27 17.07 19.32
C ALA A 52 6.83 16.73 20.72
N LYS A 53 6.08 17.00 21.79
CA LYS A 53 6.46 16.72 23.18
C LYS A 53 6.11 15.30 23.62
N LEU A 54 5.36 14.55 22.81
CA LEU A 54 4.96 13.19 23.15
C LEU A 54 6.19 12.27 23.23
N PRO A 55 6.31 11.43 24.27
CA PRO A 55 7.39 10.47 24.37
C PRO A 55 7.36 9.53 23.18
N ARG A 56 8.56 9.20 22.67
CA ARG A 56 8.73 8.27 21.55
C ARG A 56 9.07 6.89 22.08
N MET A 57 8.47 5.88 21.46
CA MET A 57 9.01 4.53 21.57
C MET A 57 10.41 4.48 20.95
N GLN A 58 11.22 3.52 21.38
CA GLN A 58 12.57 3.29 20.85
C GLN A 58 12.56 2.11 19.90
N LEU A 59 13.13 2.28 18.70
CA LEU A 59 13.34 1.18 17.76
C LEU A 59 14.43 0.26 18.31
N GLU A 60 14.07 -0.97 18.66
CA GLU A 60 15.03 -1.95 19.18
C GLU A 60 15.58 -2.89 18.11
N ARG A 61 14.73 -3.27 17.14
CA ARG A 61 15.06 -4.23 16.07
C ARG A 61 14.25 -3.96 14.82
N GLN A 62 14.78 -4.38 13.68
CA GLN A 62 14.12 -4.39 12.38
C GLN A 62 14.34 -5.74 11.70
N PHE A 63 13.30 -6.25 11.05
CA PHE A 63 13.29 -7.54 10.35
C PHE A 63 12.71 -7.36 8.96
N ALA A 64 13.08 -8.26 8.05
CA ALA A 64 12.36 -8.40 6.78
C ALA A 64 10.93 -8.88 7.06
N GLY A 65 9.95 -8.30 6.37
CA GLY A 65 8.58 -8.78 6.40
C GLY A 65 8.38 -10.02 5.53
N PRO A 66 7.19 -10.63 5.58
CA PRO A 66 6.87 -11.82 4.80
C PRO A 66 6.80 -11.56 3.28
N LEU A 67 6.55 -10.30 2.88
CA LEU A 67 6.57 -9.86 1.49
C LEU A 67 7.84 -9.03 1.23
N GLN A 68 8.33 -9.05 -0.01
CA GLN A 68 9.60 -8.42 -0.41
C GLN A 68 9.65 -6.92 -0.10
N ASP A 69 8.50 -6.26 -0.13
CA ASP A 69 8.32 -4.82 0.04
C ASP A 69 7.81 -4.47 1.44
N THR A 70 7.97 -5.36 2.41
CA THR A 70 7.52 -5.13 3.79
C THR A 70 8.65 -5.30 4.79
N LEU A 71 8.56 -4.55 5.89
CA LEU A 71 9.47 -4.63 7.02
C LEU A 71 8.68 -4.74 8.33
N ILE A 72 9.29 -5.39 9.32
CA ILE A 72 8.74 -5.49 10.67
C ILE A 72 9.69 -4.75 11.61
N GLN A 73 9.17 -3.79 12.36
CA GLN A 73 9.95 -3.07 13.37
C GLN A 73 9.44 -3.39 14.76
N ARG A 74 10.36 -3.66 15.69
CA ARG A 74 10.06 -3.79 17.11
C ARG A 74 10.41 -2.50 17.83
N TRP A 75 9.37 -1.85 18.35
CA TRP A 75 9.46 -0.63 19.14
C TRP A 75 9.20 -0.95 20.61
N ARG A 76 9.95 -0.34 21.53
CA ARG A 76 9.72 -0.44 22.97
C ARG A 76 9.38 0.92 23.56
N ASP A 77 8.32 0.94 24.36
CA ASP A 77 8.02 2.08 25.22
C ASP A 77 9.04 2.12 26.38
N PRO A 78 9.82 3.21 26.53
CA PRO A 78 10.78 3.33 27.62
C PRO A 78 10.12 3.48 29.01
N VAL A 79 8.84 3.87 29.08
CA VAL A 79 8.14 4.15 30.33
C VAL A 79 7.68 2.85 31.01
N ASP A 80 7.07 1.94 30.26
CA ASP A 80 6.47 0.73 30.81
C ASP A 80 6.95 -0.59 30.18
N GLY A 81 7.83 -0.51 29.18
CA GLY A 81 8.39 -1.66 28.50
C GLY A 81 7.46 -2.37 27.53
N THR A 82 6.30 -1.79 27.22
CA THR A 82 5.40 -2.28 26.16
C THR A 82 6.17 -2.43 24.85
N ALA A 83 6.10 -3.60 24.24
CA ALA A 83 6.72 -3.87 22.96
C ALA A 83 5.65 -3.87 21.86
N CYS A 84 5.83 -3.04 20.84
CA CYS A 84 4.98 -3.00 19.66
C CYS A 84 5.74 -3.50 18.45
N TYR A 85 5.09 -4.34 17.65
CA TYR A 85 5.54 -4.74 16.32
C TYR A 85 4.74 -3.98 15.28
N MET A 86 5.43 -3.22 14.43
CA MET A 86 4.83 -2.54 13.28
C MET A 86 5.19 -3.27 12.01
N TYR A 87 4.18 -3.70 11.27
CA TYR A 87 4.29 -4.21 9.91
C TYR A 87 4.08 -3.05 8.96
N LEU A 88 5.10 -2.72 8.17
CA LEU A 88 5.14 -1.53 7.34
C LEU A 88 5.46 -1.91 5.89
N PRO A 89 4.74 -1.39 4.89
CA PRO A 89 5.25 -1.40 3.54
C PRO A 89 6.44 -0.44 3.42
N ILE A 90 7.42 -0.76 2.56
CA ILE A 90 8.58 0.10 2.29
C ILE A 90 8.12 1.43 1.67
N THR A 91 7.06 1.39 0.87
CA THR A 91 6.44 2.57 0.26
C THR A 91 4.99 2.69 0.71
N ALA A 92 4.57 3.90 1.07
CA ALA A 92 3.19 4.20 1.43
C ALA A 92 2.73 5.41 0.63
N ALA A 93 1.58 5.29 -0.04
CA ALA A 93 0.97 6.41 -0.72
C ALA A 93 0.56 7.49 0.29
N HIS A 94 0.85 8.75 0.00
CA HIS A 94 0.52 9.89 0.85
C HIS A 94 0.20 11.12 0.00
N SER A 95 -0.46 12.11 0.60
CA SER A 95 -0.67 13.42 -0.03
C SER A 95 0.67 14.11 -0.32
N PRO A 96 0.73 15.07 -1.25
CA PRO A 96 1.83 16.02 -1.28
C PRO A 96 2.03 16.67 0.12
N PRO A 97 3.27 17.01 0.52
CA PRO A 97 3.51 17.71 1.78
C PRO A 97 2.74 19.03 1.85
N ALA A 98 2.07 19.28 2.97
CA ALA A 98 1.43 20.55 3.27
C ALA A 98 2.49 21.64 3.55
N GLN A 99 2.06 22.89 3.70
CA GLN A 99 2.96 24.03 4.04
C GLN A 99 3.80 23.79 5.32
N GLY A 100 3.34 22.92 6.23
CA GLY A 100 4.08 22.50 7.43
C GLY A 100 4.97 21.27 7.26
N GLY A 101 5.16 20.74 6.04
CA GLY A 101 5.95 19.53 5.77
C GLY A 101 5.25 18.22 6.14
N PHE A 102 4.06 18.27 6.74
CA PHE A 102 3.26 17.11 7.08
C PHE A 102 2.59 16.51 5.84
N VAL A 103 2.54 15.19 5.77
CA VAL A 103 1.79 14.44 4.75
C VAL A 103 0.61 13.73 5.38
N GLN A 104 -0.47 13.58 4.62
CA GLN A 104 -1.58 12.74 5.01
C GLN A 104 -1.45 11.39 4.34
N TYR A 105 -1.36 10.36 5.15
CA TYR A 105 -1.47 8.98 4.68
C TYR A 105 -2.97 8.68 4.57
N GLY A 106 -3.40 8.17 3.42
CA GLY A 106 -4.80 7.76 3.21
C GLY A 106 -5.25 6.71 4.24
N ALA A 107 -6.54 6.37 4.24
CA ALA A 107 -7.02 5.32 5.13
C ALA A 107 -6.26 4.01 4.87
N ASN A 108 -5.67 3.44 5.92
CA ASN A 108 -5.07 2.09 5.96
C ASN A 108 -3.77 1.86 5.16
N VAL A 109 -2.96 2.87 4.88
CA VAL A 109 -1.73 2.70 4.03
C VAL A 109 -0.40 2.56 4.78
N ILE A 110 -0.34 2.79 6.11
CA ILE A 110 0.90 2.70 6.91
C ILE A 110 1.04 1.34 7.62
N GLY A 111 0.32 0.31 7.14
CA GLY A 111 0.40 -1.05 7.67
C GLY A 111 -0.35 -1.27 9.00
N SER A 112 0.14 -2.19 9.84
CA SER A 112 -0.54 -2.64 11.07
C SER A 112 0.38 -2.67 12.29
N ILE A 113 -0.17 -2.40 13.47
CA ILE A 113 0.56 -2.42 14.75
C ILE A 113 -0.03 -3.45 15.71
N SER A 114 0.84 -4.17 16.43
CA SER A 114 0.45 -5.11 17.49
C SER A 114 1.33 -4.92 18.71
N CYS A 115 0.72 -4.65 19.86
CA CYS A 115 1.42 -4.28 21.09
C CYS A 115 1.19 -5.30 22.20
N PHE A 116 2.25 -5.60 22.94
CA PHE A 116 2.24 -6.53 24.07
C PHE A 116 2.91 -5.87 25.28
N ARG A 117 2.17 -5.82 26.39
CA ARG A 117 2.70 -5.35 27.67
C ARG A 117 3.35 -6.53 28.40
N PRO A 118 4.60 -6.44 28.86
CA PRO A 118 5.17 -7.49 29.69
C PRO A 118 4.34 -7.62 30.99
N PRO A 119 4.19 -8.84 31.53
CA PRO A 119 3.55 -9.01 32.83
C PRO A 119 4.34 -8.19 33.87
N SER A 120 3.62 -7.45 34.70
CA SER A 120 4.23 -6.77 35.84
C SER A 120 4.91 -7.84 36.71
N PRO A 121 6.19 -7.68 37.11
CA PRO A 121 6.83 -8.64 37.97
C PRO A 121 6.02 -8.75 39.25
N ALA A 122 5.46 -9.95 39.51
CA ALA A 122 4.77 -10.23 40.75
C ALA A 122 5.74 -9.95 41.91
N ALA A 123 5.29 -9.18 42.90
CA ALA A 123 6.08 -8.92 44.09
C ALA A 123 6.50 -10.27 44.70
N VAL A 124 7.81 -10.54 44.72
CA VAL A 124 8.34 -11.75 45.33
C VAL A 124 8.01 -11.66 46.82
N PRO A 125 7.27 -12.62 47.42
CA PRO A 125 7.01 -12.58 48.85
C PRO A 125 8.35 -12.71 49.57
N THR A 126 8.77 -11.65 50.25
CA THR A 126 9.96 -11.67 51.11
C THR A 126 9.66 -12.63 52.27
N SER A 127 10.21 -13.84 52.19
CA SER A 127 10.20 -14.79 53.29
C SER A 127 10.88 -14.12 54.50
N ARG A 128 10.09 -13.76 55.51
CA ARG A 128 10.62 -13.31 56.81
C ARG A 128 11.39 -14.46 57.44
N THR A 129 12.72 -14.36 57.44
CA THR A 129 13.57 -15.18 58.32
C THR A 129 13.10 -14.95 59.76
N SER A 130 12.61 -16.01 60.40
CA SER A 130 12.26 -15.95 61.82
C SER A 130 13.54 -15.87 62.65
N PRO A 131 13.65 -14.96 63.63
CA PRO A 131 14.83 -14.88 64.49
C PRO A 131 14.87 -16.10 65.43
N THR A 132 16.04 -16.75 65.47
CA THR A 132 16.33 -17.88 66.37
C THR A 132 16.39 -17.37 67.82
N PRO A 133 15.72 -18.02 68.79
CA PRO A 133 15.84 -17.67 70.20
C PRO A 133 17.17 -18.23 70.76
N HIS A 134 17.84 -17.41 71.58
CA HIS A 134 19.02 -17.77 72.38
C HIS A 134 18.63 -18.49 73.67
#